data_AF-A0A821N1G8-F1
#
_entry.id   AF-A0A821N1G8-F1
#
_cell.length_a   1.000
_cell.length_b   1.000
_cell.length_c   1.000
_cell.angle_alpha   90.00
_cell.angle_beta   90.00
_cell.angle_gamma   90.00
#
_symmetry.space_group_name_H-M   'P 1'
#
loop_
_entity.id
_entity.type
_entity.pdbx_description
1 polymer ?
#
loop_
_entity_poly.entity_id
_entity_poly.type
_entity_poly.pdbx_seq_one_letter_code
_entity_poly.pdbx_strand_id
1 'polypeptide(L)'
;MKLVICILIERDLNALLLIEQNPGRGYWFPFDEIQPGETRALAAKRITNKIYPYDFEPLSVFKIRCSDTLPCLPSIQTYYLLSKTQLARVNGSNSSNSIWMNLERMNMAIKNRELLGLEPYYILKNILERQQKNGWDKLLSDGKIFEEPTVQLIEYKQPDLSNQTTISPTEQLISSAKFHNKIQESVFKEFYSYTFPSEHMSLKSFTEAMDNKLSTTEKTKIQSYFRAFDSQKNSYLTYADYLLGLAAMDPNTSHGGAPAELRCRYIFRFYNVKNSGSLSIEEFRDLHNDVKCLKAGKSNDDAPSYNEIVSIF
;
A
#
# COMPACT_ATOMS: atom_id res chain seq x y z
N MET A 1 11.81 6.98 16.63
CA MET A 1 10.96 7.80 15.76
C MET A 1 11.74 8.09 14.49
N LYS A 2 11.27 7.62 13.33
CA LYS A 2 11.86 8.03 12.05
C LYS A 2 11.05 9.22 11.53
N LEU A 3 11.71 10.32 11.21
CA LEU A 3 11.04 11.48 10.63
C LEU A 3 11.38 11.49 9.14
N VAL A 4 10.37 11.59 8.30
CA VAL A 4 10.49 11.49 6.85
C VAL A 4 9.91 12.74 6.25
N ILE A 5 10.64 13.37 5.34
CA ILE A 5 10.16 14.53 4.62
C ILE A 5 9.92 14.12 3.18
N CYS A 6 8.72 14.41 2.71
CA CYS A 6 8.30 14.33 1.32
C CYS A 6 8.16 15.75 0.77
N ILE A 7 8.62 15.98 -0.46
CA ILE A 7 8.55 17.30 -1.08
C ILE A 7 7.58 17.27 -2.25
N LEU A 8 6.62 18.17 -2.22
CA LEU A 8 5.73 18.50 -3.30
C LEU A 8 6.31 19.71 -3.99
N ILE A 9 6.73 19.54 -5.24
CA ILE A 9 7.19 20.66 -6.06
C ILE A 9 6.17 20.85 -7.16
N GLU A 10 5.67 22.08 -7.29
CA GLU A 10 4.69 22.48 -8.29
C GLU A 10 5.31 23.40 -9.34
N ARG A 11 5.03 23.13 -10.62
CA ARG A 11 5.62 23.88 -11.75
C ARG A 11 4.78 25.04 -12.31
N ASP A 12 3.46 24.93 -12.43
CA ASP A 12 2.61 25.98 -13.05
C ASP A 12 1.09 25.83 -12.76
N LEU A 13 0.28 26.69 -13.38
CA LEU A 13 -1.19 26.75 -13.30
C LEU A 13 -1.92 25.43 -13.69
N ASN A 14 -1.25 24.49 -14.36
CA ASN A 14 -1.78 23.16 -14.69
C ASN A 14 -1.37 22.09 -13.66
N ALA A 15 -0.80 22.51 -12.52
CA ALA A 15 -0.39 21.72 -11.36
C ALA A 15 0.33 20.41 -11.74
N LEU A 16 1.49 20.55 -12.37
CA LEU A 16 2.43 19.44 -12.52
C LEU A 16 3.14 19.21 -11.18
N LEU A 17 3.00 18.01 -10.60
CA LEU A 17 3.83 17.59 -9.46
C LEU A 17 5.08 16.89 -9.96
N LEU A 18 6.21 17.19 -9.31
CA LEU A 18 7.44 16.44 -9.50
C LEU A 18 7.35 15.10 -8.76
N ILE A 19 7.59 14.03 -9.50
CA ILE A 19 7.59 12.66 -9.00
C ILE A 19 8.93 12.00 -9.39
N GLU A 20 9.51 11.25 -8.47
CA GLU A 20 10.79 10.56 -8.61
C GLU A 20 10.61 9.04 -8.70
N GLN A 21 11.35 8.41 -9.60
CA GLN A 21 11.42 6.97 -9.75
C GLN A 21 12.19 6.38 -8.58
N ASN A 22 11.51 5.55 -7.79
CA ASN A 22 12.13 4.69 -6.80
C ASN A 22 12.60 3.41 -7.51
N PRO A 23 13.90 3.08 -7.46
CA PRO A 23 14.43 1.88 -8.12
C PRO A 23 13.63 0.64 -7.73
N GLY A 24 13.15 -0.11 -8.73
CA GLY A 24 12.33 -1.32 -8.55
C GLY A 24 10.88 -1.09 -8.11
N ARG A 25 10.55 0.03 -7.44
CA ARG A 25 9.29 0.18 -6.70
C ARG A 25 8.24 1.05 -7.39
N GLY A 26 8.66 1.99 -8.24
CA GLY A 26 7.76 2.88 -8.98
C GLY A 26 7.95 4.36 -8.65
N TYR A 27 7.13 5.19 -9.25
CA TYR A 27 7.17 6.64 -9.10
C TYR A 27 6.51 7.09 -7.78
N TRP A 28 7.17 7.96 -7.04
CA TRP A 28 6.69 8.57 -5.79
C TRP A 28 7.16 10.01 -5.61
N PHE A 29 6.66 10.72 -4.59
CA PHE A 29 7.27 11.97 -4.18
C PHE A 29 8.75 11.79 -3.86
N PRO A 30 9.61 12.77 -4.15
CA PRO A 30 10.94 12.82 -3.56
C PRO A 30 10.84 12.83 -2.03
N PHE A 31 11.60 11.97 -1.36
CA PHE A 31 11.60 11.88 0.09
C PHE A 31 12.95 11.46 0.65
N ASP A 32 13.17 11.75 1.93
CA ASP A 32 14.32 11.26 2.68
C ASP A 32 14.05 11.30 4.20
N GLU A 33 14.86 10.56 4.96
CA GLU A 33 14.84 10.62 6.42
C GLU A 33 15.55 11.89 6.91
N ILE A 34 15.03 12.52 7.97
CA ILE A 34 15.68 13.65 8.64
C ILE A 34 16.91 13.13 9.39
N GLN A 35 18.07 13.73 9.13
CA GLN A 35 19.31 13.33 9.78
C GLN A 35 19.38 13.84 11.23
N PRO A 36 20.16 13.20 12.12
CA PRO A 36 20.36 13.69 13.49
C PRO A 36 20.88 15.14 13.49
N GLY A 37 20.17 16.03 14.19
CA GLY A 37 20.50 17.47 14.26
C GLY A 37 19.99 18.31 13.08
N GLU A 38 19.38 17.69 12.07
CA GLU A 38 18.81 18.39 10.91
C GLU A 38 17.41 18.93 11.23
N THR A 39 17.14 20.20 10.90
CA THR A 39 15.78 20.75 10.98
C THR A 39 14.96 20.30 9.77
N ARG A 40 13.63 20.38 9.85
CA ARG A 40 12.77 20.03 8.71
C ARG A 40 13.09 20.84 7.45
N ALA A 41 13.39 22.13 7.62
CA ALA A 41 13.77 23.01 6.52
C ALA A 41 15.11 22.61 5.89
N LEU A 42 16.09 22.19 6.70
CA LEU A 42 17.39 21.72 6.21
C LEU A 42 17.26 20.39 5.46
N ALA A 43 16.48 19.44 5.98
CA ALA A 43 16.17 18.17 5.32
C ALA A 43 15.44 18.41 3.99
N ALA A 44 14.49 19.34 3.97
CA ALA A 44 13.80 19.74 2.75
C ALA A 44 14.78 20.30 1.71
N LYS A 45 15.63 21.26 2.14
CA LYS A 45 16.65 21.86 1.28
C LYS A 45 17.62 20.81 0.74
N ARG A 46 18.01 19.82 1.55
CA ARG A 46 18.88 18.72 1.13
C ARG A 46 18.23 17.85 0.06
N ILE A 47 16.98 17.45 0.23
CA ILE A 47 16.23 16.67 -0.76
C ILE A 47 16.04 17.49 -2.04
N THR A 48 15.62 18.75 -1.93
CA THR A 48 15.45 19.60 -3.10
C THR A 48 16.76 19.85 -3.82
N ASN A 49 17.88 20.06 -3.12
CA ASN A 49 19.19 20.31 -3.73
C ASN A 49 19.69 19.14 -4.58
N LYS A 50 19.26 17.89 -4.29
CA LYS A 50 19.54 16.72 -5.15
C LYS A 50 18.86 16.85 -6.51
N ILE A 51 17.74 17.55 -6.56
CA ILE A 51 16.87 17.67 -7.73
C ILE A 51 17.18 18.99 -8.47
N TYR A 52 17.29 20.08 -7.73
CA TYR A 52 17.52 21.44 -8.21
C TYR A 52 18.46 22.19 -7.25
N PRO A 53 19.64 22.64 -7.70
CA PRO A 53 20.63 23.32 -6.86
C PRO A 53 20.31 24.82 -6.58
N TYR A 54 19.04 25.22 -6.63
CA TYR A 54 18.61 26.61 -6.45
C TYR A 54 17.94 26.82 -5.09
N ASP A 55 18.13 27.99 -4.48
CA ASP A 55 17.44 28.36 -3.26
C ASP A 55 15.94 28.53 -3.51
N PHE A 56 15.13 27.70 -2.82
CA PHE A 56 13.68 27.81 -2.85
C PHE A 56 13.21 28.89 -1.86
N GLU A 57 12.38 29.81 -2.34
CA GLU A 57 11.60 30.74 -1.52
C GLU A 57 10.38 30.02 -0.89
N PRO A 58 9.79 30.57 0.19
CA PRO A 58 9.54 29.84 1.43
C PRO A 58 8.66 28.59 1.25
N LEU A 59 9.20 27.46 1.71
CA LEU A 59 8.48 26.19 1.81
C LEU A 59 7.29 26.35 2.75
N SER A 60 6.10 26.10 2.22
CA SER A 60 4.91 25.99 3.05
C SER A 60 4.76 24.52 3.48
N VAL A 61 4.74 24.30 4.80
CA VAL A 61 4.65 22.96 5.39
C VAL A 61 3.19 22.52 5.43
N PHE A 62 2.87 21.44 4.74
CA PHE A 62 1.53 20.84 4.76
C PHE A 62 1.53 19.49 5.43
N LYS A 63 0.73 19.42 6.49
CA LYS A 63 0.36 18.23 7.26
C LYS A 63 1.52 17.36 7.80
N ILE A 64 1.38 17.13 9.09
CA ILE A 64 2.07 16.12 9.88
C ILE A 64 1.21 14.85 9.81
N ARG A 65 1.67 13.80 9.12
CA ARG A 65 1.19 12.45 9.41
C ARG A 65 1.84 12.05 10.73
N CYS A 66 1.07 11.74 11.76
CA CYS A 66 1.60 11.17 13.01
C CYS A 66 0.90 9.84 13.18
N SER A 67 1.37 8.85 12.43
CA SER A 67 0.75 7.54 12.51
C SER A 67 1.11 6.94 13.87
N ASP A 68 0.25 7.14 14.88
CA ASP A 68 0.24 6.37 16.14
C ASP A 68 -0.26 4.94 15.86
N THR A 69 0.09 4.40 14.69
CA THR A 69 -0.71 3.38 14.03
C THR A 69 -0.56 2.01 14.62
N LEU A 70 0.27 1.85 15.65
CA LEU A 70 0.34 0.66 16.51
C LEU A 70 1.21 1.00 17.73
N PRO A 71 0.90 0.49 18.95
CA PRO A 71 1.73 0.70 20.14
C PRO A 71 3.17 0.17 20.02
N CYS A 72 3.48 -0.63 18.99
CA CYS A 72 4.74 -1.36 18.85
C CYS A 72 5.70 -0.83 17.77
N LEU A 73 5.35 0.24 17.06
CA LEU A 73 6.21 0.83 16.03
C LEU A 73 6.76 2.18 16.49
N PRO A 74 8.02 2.52 16.15
CA PRO A 74 8.48 3.89 16.30
C PRO A 74 7.50 4.77 15.52
N SER A 75 7.00 5.84 16.16
CA SER A 75 6.22 6.86 15.45
C SER A 75 7.00 7.27 14.19
N ILE A 76 6.36 7.15 13.03
CA ILE A 76 6.90 7.68 11.78
C ILE A 76 6.07 8.88 11.42
N GLN A 77 6.75 10.02 11.34
CA GLN A 77 6.10 11.26 10.93
C GLN A 77 6.55 11.61 9.53
N THR A 78 5.59 11.57 8.60
CA THR A 78 5.80 12.01 7.23
C THR A 78 5.32 13.46 7.12
N TYR A 79 6.21 14.34 6.68
CA TYR A 79 5.91 15.75 6.42
C TYR A 79 5.82 15.98 4.92
N TYR A 80 4.77 16.65 4.46
CA TYR A 80 4.68 17.07 3.07
C TYR A 80 5.02 18.57 2.98
N LEU A 81 6.04 18.92 2.21
CA LEU A 81 6.44 20.32 2.02
C LEU A 81 6.10 20.75 0.61
N LEU A 82 5.24 21.75 0.47
CA LEU A 82 4.94 22.32 -0.83
C LEU A 82 5.89 23.49 -1.09
N SER A 83 6.59 23.39 -2.22
CA SER A 83 7.38 24.48 -2.75
C SER A 83 6.75 25.00 -4.02
N LYS A 84 6.43 26.29 -4.03
CA LYS A 84 6.00 26.98 -5.25
C LYS A 84 7.24 27.48 -5.99
N THR A 85 7.51 26.91 -7.16
CA THR A 85 8.60 27.38 -8.01
C THR A 85 8.10 28.40 -9.01
N GLN A 86 8.63 29.63 -8.98
CA GLN A 86 8.44 30.60 -10.07
C GLN A 86 9.32 30.18 -11.26
N LEU A 87 8.76 29.33 -12.12
CA LEU A 87 9.48 28.60 -13.16
C LEU A 87 9.60 29.34 -14.50
N ALA A 88 9.78 30.66 -14.48
CA ALA A 88 10.15 31.41 -15.70
C ALA A 88 11.56 31.07 -16.23
N ARG A 89 12.37 30.27 -15.50
CA ARG A 89 13.81 30.08 -15.81
C ARG A 89 14.33 28.64 -15.89
N VAL A 90 13.54 27.61 -15.61
CA VAL A 90 14.04 26.21 -15.74
C VAL A 90 13.39 25.55 -16.96
N ASN A 91 14.00 25.79 -18.12
CA ASN A 91 13.87 24.92 -19.29
C ASN A 91 14.70 23.62 -19.13
N GLY A 92 15.08 23.26 -17.89
CA GLY A 92 15.96 22.16 -17.55
C GLY A 92 15.23 20.83 -17.51
N SER A 93 15.63 19.96 -18.44
CA SER A 93 15.41 18.51 -18.54
C SER A 93 15.00 17.81 -17.25
N ASN A 94 14.04 16.88 -17.38
CA ASN A 94 13.89 15.76 -16.46
C ASN A 94 15.29 15.25 -16.07
N SER A 95 15.61 15.20 -14.78
CA SER A 95 16.72 14.34 -14.34
C SER A 95 16.38 12.91 -14.77
N SER A 96 17.38 12.01 -14.88
CA SER A 96 17.12 10.63 -15.34
C SER A 96 16.04 9.91 -14.54
N ASN A 97 15.78 10.36 -13.30
CA ASN A 97 14.90 9.70 -12.35
C ASN A 97 13.70 10.54 -11.92
N SER A 98 13.52 11.79 -12.37
CA SER A 98 12.39 12.63 -11.94
C SER A 98 11.60 13.15 -13.13
N ILE A 99 10.27 13.10 -13.01
CA ILE A 99 9.34 13.53 -14.05
C ILE A 99 8.21 14.37 -13.49
N TRP A 100 7.74 15.31 -14.30
CA TRP A 100 6.56 16.10 -14.04
C TRP A 100 5.30 15.35 -14.49
N MET A 101 4.35 15.16 -13.58
CA MET A 101 3.07 14.51 -13.85
C MET A 101 1.89 15.43 -13.51
N ASN A 102 0.94 15.53 -14.45
CA ASN A 102 -0.40 16.05 -14.20
C ASN A 102 -1.35 14.89 -13.84
N LEU A 103 -2.63 15.20 -13.54
CA LEU A 103 -3.63 14.17 -13.21
C LEU A 103 -3.82 13.12 -14.30
N GLU A 104 -3.77 13.51 -15.58
CA GLU A 104 -3.94 12.58 -16.69
C GLU A 104 -2.80 11.56 -16.74
N ARG A 105 -1.54 12.01 -16.67
CA ARG A 105 -0.37 11.15 -16.58
C ARG A 105 -0.40 10.27 -15.34
N MET A 106 -0.80 10.80 -14.18
CA MET A 106 -0.92 10.00 -12.96
C MET A 106 -1.98 8.90 -13.11
N ASN A 107 -3.13 9.19 -13.72
CA ASN A 107 -4.14 8.17 -14.02
C ASN A 107 -3.60 7.08 -14.95
N MET A 108 -2.82 7.44 -15.97
CA MET A 108 -2.16 6.46 -16.84
C MET A 108 -1.15 5.62 -16.06
N ALA A 109 -0.33 6.26 -15.23
CA ALA A 109 0.64 5.58 -14.36
C ALA A 109 -0.03 4.63 -13.36
N ILE A 110 -1.21 4.96 -12.82
CA ILE A 110 -2.02 4.06 -11.99
C ILE A 110 -2.45 2.83 -12.79
N LYS A 111 -3.00 3.01 -13.99
CA LYS A 111 -3.44 1.91 -14.87
C LYS A 111 -2.27 1.00 -15.25
N ASN A 112 -1.09 1.58 -15.46
CA ASN A 112 0.14 0.87 -15.80
C ASN A 112 0.89 0.33 -14.56
N ARG A 113 0.40 0.58 -13.34
CA ARG A 113 1.02 0.18 -12.06
C ARG A 113 2.46 0.69 -11.93
N GLU A 114 2.68 1.91 -12.36
CA GLU A 114 3.97 2.59 -12.34
C GLU A 114 4.18 3.43 -11.09
N LEU A 115 3.11 3.83 -10.39
CA LEU A 115 3.24 4.53 -9.12
C LEU A 115 3.52 3.54 -7.98
N LEU A 116 4.28 4.01 -6.99
CA LEU A 116 4.55 3.27 -5.77
C LEU A 116 3.26 3.12 -4.91
N GLY A 117 2.38 4.12 -4.95
CA GLY A 117 1.09 4.17 -4.25
C GLY A 117 0.12 5.16 -4.89
N LEU A 118 -0.96 5.52 -4.19
CA LEU A 118 -2.01 6.41 -4.72
C LEU A 118 -1.90 7.87 -4.24
N GLU A 119 -1.08 8.13 -3.23
CA GLU A 119 -0.99 9.43 -2.59
C GLU A 119 -0.72 10.56 -3.60
N PRO A 120 0.29 10.53 -4.49
CA PRO A 120 0.52 11.53 -5.53
C PRO A 120 -0.72 11.97 -6.29
N TYR A 121 -1.54 11.01 -6.70
CA TYR A 121 -2.76 11.28 -7.43
C TYR A 121 -3.80 12.00 -6.56
N TYR A 122 -4.08 11.48 -5.37
CA TYR A 122 -5.06 12.09 -4.47
C TYR A 122 -4.61 13.45 -3.94
N ILE A 123 -3.31 13.61 -3.65
CA ILE A 123 -2.71 14.88 -3.27
C ILE A 123 -2.97 15.91 -4.38
N LEU A 124 -2.59 15.58 -5.63
CA LEU A 124 -2.75 16.49 -6.75
C LEU A 124 -4.22 16.83 -7.00
N LYS A 125 -5.08 15.83 -6.99
CA LYS A 125 -6.53 16.00 -7.19
C LYS A 125 -7.11 16.95 -6.15
N ASN A 126 -6.79 16.75 -4.87
CA ASN A 126 -7.26 17.59 -3.77
C ASN A 126 -6.74 19.02 -3.87
N ILE A 127 -5.46 19.22 -4.25
CA ILE A 127 -4.88 20.55 -4.48
C ILE A 127 -5.66 21.27 -5.57
N LEU A 128 -5.88 20.62 -6.72
CA LEU A 128 -6.61 21.20 -7.86
C LEU A 128 -8.07 21.54 -7.52
N GLU A 129 -8.80 20.64 -6.86
CA GLU A 129 -10.19 20.87 -6.47
C GLU A 129 -10.33 22.03 -5.48
N ARG A 130 -9.40 22.16 -4.53
CA ARG A 130 -9.43 23.24 -3.54
C ARG A 130 -8.94 24.57 -4.12
N GLN A 131 -7.95 24.54 -5.01
CA GLN A 131 -7.51 25.74 -5.73
C GLN A 131 -8.67 26.38 -6.50
N GLN A 132 -9.49 25.56 -7.19
CA GLN A 132 -10.68 26.05 -7.90
C GLN A 132 -11.71 26.70 -6.97
N LYS A 133 -11.88 26.19 -5.74
CA LYS A 133 -12.91 26.66 -4.80
C LYS A 133 -12.49 27.87 -3.97
N ASN A 134 -11.22 27.91 -3.54
CA ASN A 134 -10.79 28.76 -2.43
C ASN A 134 -9.54 29.61 -2.74
N GLY A 135 -8.90 29.43 -3.89
CA GLY A 135 -7.60 30.04 -4.18
C GLY A 135 -6.46 29.45 -3.32
N TRP A 136 -5.22 29.82 -3.67
CA TRP A 136 -4.01 29.29 -3.02
C TRP A 136 -3.89 29.71 -1.56
N ASP A 137 -4.13 30.98 -1.24
CA ASP A 137 -3.86 31.52 0.09
C ASP A 137 -4.66 30.82 1.20
N LYS A 138 -5.90 30.40 0.89
CA LYS A 138 -6.76 29.68 1.82
C LYS A 138 -6.41 28.19 1.94
N LEU A 139 -5.89 27.58 0.86
CA LEU A 139 -5.35 26.21 0.93
C LEU A 139 -4.12 26.17 1.86
N LEU A 140 -3.27 27.21 1.78
CA LEU A 140 -2.07 27.30 2.62
C LEU A 140 -2.42 27.57 4.10
N SER A 141 -3.48 28.33 4.38
CA SER A 141 -3.90 28.66 5.75
C SER A 141 -4.58 27.51 6.50
N ASP A 142 -5.30 26.63 5.79
CA ASP A 142 -6.13 25.59 6.44
C ASP A 142 -5.32 24.43 7.01
N GLY A 143 -4.04 24.25 6.61
CA GLY A 143 -3.08 23.30 7.20
C GLY A 143 -3.42 21.80 7.13
N LYS A 144 -4.65 21.46 6.72
CA LYS A 144 -5.22 20.10 6.70
C LYS A 144 -5.62 19.72 5.27
N ILE A 145 -4.65 19.23 4.50
CA ILE A 145 -4.91 18.71 3.14
C ILE A 145 -5.36 17.24 3.16
N PHE A 146 -4.98 16.47 4.19
CA PHE A 146 -5.34 15.06 4.32
C PHE A 146 -6.03 14.75 5.64
N GLU A 147 -6.90 13.75 5.61
CA GLU A 147 -7.28 12.97 6.79
C GLU A 147 -6.19 11.94 7.10
N GLU A 148 -5.93 11.69 8.37
CA GLU A 148 -4.99 10.65 8.77
C GLU A 148 -5.62 9.29 8.51
N PRO A 149 -4.90 8.34 7.89
CA PRO A 149 -5.44 7.00 7.73
C PRO A 149 -5.58 6.43 9.13
N THR A 150 -6.82 6.15 9.52
CA THR A 150 -7.07 5.36 10.70
C THR A 150 -6.66 3.93 10.36
N VAL A 151 -5.56 3.44 10.93
CA VAL A 151 -5.30 2.00 10.93
C VAL A 151 -6.35 1.39 11.85
N GLN A 152 -7.40 0.86 11.23
CA GLN A 152 -8.39 0.08 11.94
C GLN A 152 -7.73 -1.24 12.31
N LEU A 153 -7.29 -1.35 13.55
CA LEU A 153 -7.00 -2.66 14.13
C LEU A 153 -8.31 -3.42 14.16
N ILE A 154 -8.30 -4.60 13.55
CA ILE A 154 -9.42 -5.53 13.67
C ILE A 154 -9.27 -6.11 15.08
N GLU A 155 -10.05 -5.56 16.02
CA GLU A 155 -10.03 -5.99 17.42
C GLU A 155 -10.24 -7.50 17.50
N TYR A 156 -9.21 -8.22 17.94
CA TYR A 156 -9.37 -9.61 18.33
C TYR A 156 -10.10 -9.63 19.68
N LYS A 157 -11.42 -9.83 19.64
CA LYS A 157 -12.17 -10.21 20.84
C LYS A 157 -12.09 -11.73 20.96
N GLN A 158 -11.51 -12.21 22.07
CA GLN A 158 -11.80 -13.58 22.47
C GLN A 158 -13.33 -13.69 22.60
N PRO A 159 -13.95 -14.77 22.11
CA PRO A 159 -15.40 -14.93 22.18
C PRO A 159 -15.81 -14.96 23.65
N ASP A 160 -16.28 -13.83 24.15
CA ASP A 160 -16.83 -13.70 25.49
C ASP A 160 -18.27 -14.22 25.40
N LEU A 161 -18.54 -15.36 26.04
CA LEU A 161 -19.83 -16.07 25.98
C LEU A 161 -21.01 -15.25 26.55
N SER A 162 -20.73 -14.08 27.13
CA SER A 162 -21.67 -13.22 27.86
C SER A 162 -22.25 -12.06 27.04
N ASN A 163 -21.67 -11.70 25.90
CA ASN A 163 -22.11 -10.57 25.09
C ASN A 163 -22.46 -10.96 23.65
N GLN A 164 -23.75 -10.84 23.29
CA GLN A 164 -24.29 -11.05 21.94
C GLN A 164 -23.92 -9.92 20.96
N THR A 165 -22.65 -9.49 20.95
CA THR A 165 -22.19 -8.58 19.89
C THR A 165 -21.90 -9.42 18.65
N THR A 166 -22.62 -9.17 17.56
CA THR A 166 -22.40 -9.87 16.28
C THR A 166 -21.01 -9.55 15.74
N ILE A 167 -20.09 -10.51 15.90
CA ILE A 167 -18.71 -10.43 15.39
C ILE A 167 -18.76 -10.34 13.86
N SER A 168 -18.05 -9.36 13.28
CA SER A 168 -18.06 -9.17 11.83
C SER A 168 -17.44 -10.38 11.10
N PRO A 169 -17.84 -10.70 9.85
CA PRO A 169 -17.24 -11.81 9.11
C PRO A 169 -15.71 -11.71 8.99
N THR A 170 -15.18 -10.50 8.87
CA THR A 170 -13.74 -10.21 8.83
C THR A 170 -13.05 -10.50 10.16
N GLU A 171 -13.66 -10.13 11.29
CA GLU A 171 -13.15 -10.50 12.62
C GLU A 171 -13.16 -12.02 12.83
N GLN A 172 -14.21 -12.71 12.35
CA GLN A 172 -14.27 -14.17 12.41
C GLN A 172 -13.15 -14.82 11.59
N LEU A 173 -12.81 -14.26 10.42
CA LEU A 173 -11.70 -14.74 9.60
C LEU A 173 -10.35 -14.58 10.31
N ILE A 174 -10.05 -13.39 10.83
CA ILE A 174 -8.82 -13.10 11.58
C ILE A 174 -8.71 -13.98 12.83
N SER A 175 -9.80 -14.10 13.59
CA SER A 175 -9.87 -14.95 14.78
C SER A 175 -9.65 -16.42 14.41
N SER A 176 -10.25 -16.88 13.32
CA SER A 176 -10.07 -18.25 12.85
C SER A 176 -8.65 -18.55 12.35
N ALA A 177 -7.95 -17.57 11.78
CA ALA A 177 -6.53 -17.65 11.42
C ALA A 177 -5.60 -17.57 12.64
N LYS A 178 -6.15 -17.33 13.85
CA LYS A 178 -5.40 -17.06 15.10
C LYS A 178 -4.50 -15.83 15.01
N PHE A 179 -4.85 -14.86 14.17
CA PHE A 179 -4.09 -13.61 14.01
C PHE A 179 -4.39 -12.64 15.17
N HIS A 180 -3.86 -12.95 16.35
CA HIS A 180 -3.92 -12.06 17.52
C HIS A 180 -3.02 -10.84 17.33
N ASN A 181 -3.14 -9.83 18.21
CA ASN A 181 -2.47 -8.52 18.09
C ASN A 181 -0.98 -8.61 17.73
N LYS A 182 -0.19 -9.47 18.41
CA LYS A 182 1.25 -9.63 18.09
C LYS A 182 1.53 -10.09 16.66
N ILE A 183 0.68 -10.95 16.08
CA ILE A 183 0.83 -11.39 14.69
C ILE A 183 0.42 -10.25 13.76
N GLN A 184 -0.71 -9.58 14.02
CA GLN A 184 -1.12 -8.41 13.24
C GLN A 184 -0.03 -7.34 13.23
N GLU A 185 0.61 -7.07 14.37
CA GLU A 185 1.77 -6.17 14.50
C GLU A 185 2.96 -6.60 13.65
N SER A 186 3.29 -7.90 13.65
CA SER A 186 4.37 -8.44 12.82
C SER A 186 4.06 -8.32 11.33
N VAL A 187 2.84 -8.66 10.93
CA VAL A 187 2.36 -8.51 9.55
C VAL A 187 2.35 -7.05 9.12
N PHE A 188 2.01 -6.13 10.04
CA PHE A 188 2.07 -4.70 9.74
C PHE A 188 3.50 -4.20 9.56
N LYS A 189 4.44 -4.63 10.41
CA LYS A 189 5.88 -4.34 10.26
C LYS A 189 6.40 -4.80 8.90
N GLU A 190 6.02 -6.02 8.50
CA GLU A 190 6.35 -6.57 7.20
C GLU A 190 5.74 -5.73 6.07
N PHE A 191 4.42 -5.54 6.06
CA PHE A 191 3.70 -4.72 5.09
C PHE A 191 4.39 -3.36 4.91
N TYR A 192 4.64 -2.68 6.03
CA TYR A 192 5.25 -1.36 6.04
C TYR A 192 6.67 -1.34 5.44
N SER A 193 7.47 -2.38 5.68
CA SER A 193 8.82 -2.48 5.10
C SER A 193 8.82 -2.49 3.57
N TYR A 194 7.74 -3.01 2.96
CA TYR A 194 7.56 -3.04 1.51
C TYR A 194 6.81 -1.85 0.94
N THR A 195 5.98 -1.15 1.72
CA THR A 195 5.20 0.00 1.23
C THR A 195 5.85 1.35 1.51
N PHE A 196 6.69 1.47 2.53
CA PHE A 196 7.30 2.73 2.94
C PHE A 196 7.95 3.50 1.78
N PRO A 197 7.65 4.78 1.53
CA PRO A 197 6.88 5.70 2.37
C PRO A 197 5.37 5.75 2.08
N SER A 198 4.88 4.91 1.18
CA SER A 198 3.45 4.81 0.88
C SER A 198 2.67 3.97 1.91
N GLU A 199 1.38 4.25 1.97
CA GLU A 199 0.35 3.53 2.71
C GLU A 199 -0.22 2.34 1.96
N HIS A 200 0.07 2.29 0.66
CA HIS A 200 -0.49 1.33 -0.26
C HIS A 200 0.59 0.39 -0.76
N MET A 201 0.23 -0.88 -0.92
CA MET A 201 1.09 -1.88 -1.52
C MET A 201 0.74 -2.03 -3.00
N SER A 202 1.67 -1.64 -3.86
CA SER A 202 1.60 -1.89 -5.30
C SER A 202 1.83 -3.38 -5.61
N LEU A 203 1.48 -3.83 -6.83
CA LEU A 203 1.77 -5.20 -7.27
C LEU A 203 3.26 -5.55 -7.17
N LYS A 204 4.16 -4.60 -7.46
CA LYS A 204 5.62 -4.82 -7.39
C LYS A 204 6.04 -5.11 -5.95
N SER A 205 5.63 -4.26 -5.02
CA SER A 205 5.90 -4.42 -3.58
C SER A 205 5.25 -5.70 -3.03
N PHE A 206 4.04 -6.05 -3.48
CA PHE A 206 3.39 -7.31 -3.12
C PHE A 206 4.13 -8.54 -3.64
N THR A 207 4.66 -8.47 -4.87
CA THR A 207 5.46 -9.57 -5.44
C THR A 207 6.69 -9.84 -4.58
N GLU A 208 7.39 -8.78 -4.16
CA GLU A 208 8.54 -8.89 -3.25
C GLU A 208 8.13 -9.44 -1.88
N ALA A 209 7.01 -8.96 -1.31
CA ALA A 209 6.50 -9.41 -0.02
C ALA A 209 6.06 -10.88 -0.01
N MET A 210 5.57 -11.39 -1.13
CA MET A 210 5.12 -12.78 -1.25
C MET A 210 6.22 -13.73 -1.71
N ASP A 211 7.40 -13.23 -2.09
CA ASP A 211 8.45 -14.04 -2.71
C ASP A 211 8.95 -15.17 -1.80
N ASN A 212 9.07 -14.91 -0.50
CA ASN A 212 9.46 -15.94 0.47
C ASN A 212 8.28 -16.76 1.02
N LYS A 213 7.04 -16.42 0.65
CA LYS A 213 5.82 -17.08 1.15
C LYS A 213 5.22 -18.07 0.15
N LEU A 214 5.64 -18.00 -1.11
CA LEU A 214 5.08 -18.79 -2.21
C LEU A 214 6.13 -19.74 -2.78
N SER A 215 5.71 -20.96 -3.13
CA SER A 215 6.53 -21.87 -3.91
C SER A 215 6.81 -21.34 -5.32
N THR A 216 7.84 -21.85 -6.00
CA THR A 216 8.20 -21.45 -7.37
C THR A 216 7.02 -21.52 -8.35
N THR A 217 6.16 -22.54 -8.21
CA THR A 217 4.96 -22.69 -9.03
C THR A 217 3.92 -21.62 -8.70
N GLU A 218 3.70 -21.33 -7.41
CA GLU A 218 2.73 -20.32 -6.97
C GLU A 218 3.15 -18.89 -7.34
N LYS A 219 4.45 -18.59 -7.39
CA LYS A 219 4.98 -17.30 -7.84
C LYS A 219 4.52 -16.95 -9.26
N THR A 220 4.34 -17.94 -10.13
CA THR A 220 3.78 -17.71 -11.49
C THR A 220 2.36 -17.16 -11.46
N LYS A 221 1.62 -17.38 -10.36
CA LYS A 221 0.23 -16.93 -10.14
C LYS A 221 0.16 -15.67 -9.27
N ILE A 222 1.26 -14.93 -9.08
CA ILE A 222 1.30 -13.76 -8.19
C ILE A 222 0.24 -12.69 -8.52
N GLN A 223 -0.04 -12.47 -9.81
CA GLN A 223 -1.09 -11.53 -10.22
C GLN A 223 -2.49 -11.98 -9.79
N SER A 224 -2.73 -13.29 -9.74
CA SER A 224 -3.99 -13.87 -9.26
C SER A 224 -4.13 -13.72 -7.75
N TYR A 225 -3.05 -13.89 -6.98
CA TYR A 225 -3.04 -13.58 -5.55
C TYR A 225 -3.31 -12.09 -5.30
N PHE A 226 -2.61 -11.20 -6.00
CA PHE A 226 -2.83 -9.75 -5.85
C PHE A 226 -4.29 -9.37 -6.14
N ARG A 227 -4.88 -9.91 -7.22
CA ARG A 227 -6.30 -9.69 -7.55
C ARG A 227 -7.24 -10.26 -6.48
N ALA A 228 -6.90 -11.40 -5.88
CA ALA A 228 -7.70 -11.97 -4.81
C ALA A 228 -7.69 -11.09 -3.54
N PHE A 229 -6.54 -10.47 -3.26
CA PHE A 229 -6.33 -9.57 -2.13
C PHE A 229 -7.00 -8.20 -2.36
N ASP A 230 -6.97 -7.68 -3.59
CA ASP A 230 -7.59 -6.40 -3.98
C ASP A 230 -9.11 -6.54 -4.12
N SER A 231 -9.79 -6.70 -2.98
CA SER A 231 -11.23 -6.94 -2.92
C SER A 231 -12.06 -5.78 -3.48
N GLN A 232 -11.54 -4.55 -3.35
CA GLN A 232 -12.18 -3.31 -3.79
C GLN A 232 -11.79 -2.90 -5.22
N LYS A 233 -10.83 -3.59 -5.85
CA LYS A 233 -10.33 -3.31 -7.21
C LYS A 233 -9.67 -1.94 -7.33
N ASN A 234 -8.96 -1.53 -6.27
CA ASN A 234 -8.24 -0.26 -6.21
C ASN A 234 -6.90 -0.30 -6.96
N SER A 235 -6.46 -1.47 -7.43
CA SER A 235 -5.14 -1.74 -8.01
C SER A 235 -3.97 -1.60 -7.04
N TYR A 236 -4.27 -1.37 -5.77
CA TYR A 236 -3.33 -1.28 -4.65
C TYR A 236 -3.99 -1.91 -3.43
N LEU A 237 -3.17 -2.50 -2.56
CA LEU A 237 -3.66 -3.12 -1.33
C LEU A 237 -3.43 -2.19 -0.15
N THR A 238 -4.45 -2.06 0.70
CA THR A 238 -4.30 -1.53 2.04
C THR A 238 -3.70 -2.59 2.97
N TYR A 239 -3.29 -2.20 4.17
CA TYR A 239 -2.90 -3.17 5.21
C TYR A 239 -4.02 -4.18 5.50
N ALA A 240 -5.29 -3.73 5.52
CA ALA A 240 -6.43 -4.60 5.77
C ALA A 240 -6.59 -5.65 4.66
N ASP A 241 -6.46 -5.26 3.38
CA ASP A 241 -6.50 -6.20 2.25
C ASP A 241 -5.39 -7.26 2.37
N TYR A 242 -4.18 -6.82 2.74
CA TYR A 242 -3.02 -7.69 2.92
C TYR A 242 -3.22 -8.68 4.08
N LEU A 243 -3.63 -8.18 5.25
CA LEU A 243 -3.87 -8.99 6.45
C LEU A 243 -4.97 -10.03 6.21
N LEU A 244 -6.11 -9.62 5.65
CA LEU A 244 -7.24 -10.52 5.38
C LEU A 244 -6.90 -11.56 4.30
N GLY A 245 -6.13 -11.18 3.29
CA GLY A 245 -5.64 -12.12 2.27
C GLY A 245 -4.72 -13.19 2.86
N LEU A 246 -3.78 -12.80 3.73
CA LEU A 246 -2.94 -13.76 4.46
C LEU A 246 -3.77 -14.67 5.36
N ALA A 247 -4.73 -14.13 6.11
CA ALA A 247 -5.63 -14.92 6.96
C ALA A 247 -6.47 -15.92 6.13
N ALA A 248 -6.93 -15.54 4.94
CA ALA A 248 -7.65 -16.43 4.04
C ALA A 248 -6.78 -17.56 3.46
N MET A 249 -5.47 -17.35 3.35
CA MET A 249 -4.51 -18.36 2.93
C MET A 249 -4.09 -19.29 4.08
N ASP A 250 -4.19 -18.85 5.33
CA ASP A 250 -3.71 -19.61 6.49
C ASP A 250 -4.37 -21.01 6.60
N PRO A 251 -3.58 -22.09 6.79
CA PRO A 251 -4.11 -23.44 6.95
C PRO A 251 -5.00 -23.64 8.18
N ASN A 252 -4.81 -22.85 9.25
CA ASN A 252 -5.60 -22.94 10.46
C ASN A 252 -6.98 -22.29 10.33
N THR A 253 -7.20 -21.48 9.30
CA THR A 253 -8.49 -20.83 9.08
C THR A 253 -9.57 -21.86 8.75
N SER A 254 -10.64 -21.85 9.54
CA SER A 254 -11.74 -22.80 9.55
C SER A 254 -12.40 -22.96 8.18
N HIS A 255 -12.81 -24.21 7.91
CA HIS A 255 -13.56 -24.58 6.71
C HIS A 255 -15.08 -24.52 6.90
N GLY A 256 -15.58 -24.00 8.03
CA GLY A 256 -17.01 -23.77 8.28
C GLY A 256 -17.38 -22.29 8.48
N GLY A 257 -18.66 -21.99 8.36
CA GLY A 257 -19.24 -20.67 8.68
C GLY A 257 -18.73 -19.52 7.81
N ALA A 258 -18.74 -18.31 8.38
CA ALA A 258 -18.33 -17.09 7.66
C ALA A 258 -16.87 -17.10 7.17
N PRO A 259 -15.87 -17.63 7.92
CA PRO A 259 -14.49 -17.75 7.42
C PRO A 259 -14.41 -18.56 6.12
N ALA A 260 -15.13 -19.69 6.03
CA ALA A 260 -15.14 -20.52 4.84
C ALA A 260 -15.74 -19.80 3.63
N GLU A 261 -16.85 -19.07 3.83
CA GLU A 261 -17.46 -18.27 2.78
C GLU A 261 -16.47 -17.20 2.27
N LEU A 262 -15.79 -16.49 3.17
CA LEU A 262 -14.79 -15.50 2.80
C LEU A 262 -13.64 -16.13 2.01
N ARG A 263 -13.11 -17.28 2.45
CA ARG A 263 -12.09 -18.03 1.70
C ARG A 263 -12.57 -18.37 0.29
N CYS A 264 -13.81 -18.83 0.14
CA CYS A 264 -14.40 -19.10 -1.17
C CYS A 264 -14.45 -17.84 -2.06
N ARG A 265 -14.73 -16.67 -1.48
CA ARG A 265 -14.67 -15.39 -2.23
C ARG A 265 -13.24 -15.05 -2.69
N TYR A 266 -12.23 -15.29 -1.87
CA TYR A 266 -10.82 -15.13 -2.27
C TYR A 266 -10.43 -16.09 -3.39
N ILE A 267 -10.78 -17.38 -3.26
CA ILE A 267 -10.56 -18.40 -4.29
C ILE A 267 -11.25 -18.01 -5.59
N PHE A 268 -12.50 -17.55 -5.53
CA PHE A 268 -13.22 -17.10 -6.71
C PHE A 268 -12.52 -15.92 -7.41
N ARG A 269 -12.11 -14.89 -6.66
CA ARG A 269 -11.36 -13.75 -7.23
C ARG A 269 -10.01 -14.18 -7.80
N PHE A 270 -9.35 -15.16 -7.18
CA PHE A 270 -8.11 -15.73 -7.68
C PHE A 270 -8.28 -16.33 -9.09
N TYR A 271 -9.38 -17.00 -9.40
CA TYR A 271 -9.60 -17.58 -10.73
C TYR A 271 -10.32 -16.65 -11.72
N ASN A 272 -11.08 -15.66 -11.24
CA ASN A 272 -11.82 -14.72 -12.10
C ASN A 272 -10.90 -13.64 -12.72
N VAL A 273 -10.02 -14.06 -13.63
CA VAL A 273 -9.05 -13.21 -14.34
C VAL A 273 -9.75 -12.13 -15.15
N LYS A 274 -10.84 -12.48 -15.84
CA LYS A 274 -11.64 -11.56 -16.67
C LYS A 274 -12.47 -10.59 -15.84
N ASN A 275 -12.56 -10.82 -14.53
CA ASN A 275 -13.33 -9.99 -13.60
C ASN A 275 -14.80 -9.82 -14.00
N SER A 276 -15.40 -10.88 -14.57
CA SER A 276 -16.73 -10.83 -15.18
C SER A 276 -17.89 -10.97 -14.17
N GLY A 277 -17.57 -11.17 -12.89
CA GLY A 277 -18.54 -11.58 -11.87
C GLY A 277 -18.92 -13.07 -11.91
N SER A 278 -18.46 -13.83 -12.90
CA SER A 278 -18.58 -15.29 -13.02
C SER A 278 -17.25 -15.91 -13.46
N LEU A 279 -17.09 -17.23 -13.37
CA LEU A 279 -15.94 -17.93 -13.95
C LEU A 279 -16.29 -18.39 -15.37
N SER A 280 -15.48 -18.03 -16.36
CA SER A 280 -15.59 -18.64 -17.69
C SER A 280 -15.22 -20.13 -17.64
N ILE A 281 -15.56 -20.88 -18.69
CA ILE A 281 -15.26 -22.32 -18.72
C ILE A 281 -13.74 -22.58 -18.62
N GLU A 282 -12.91 -21.68 -19.16
CA GLU A 282 -11.46 -21.75 -19.02
C GLU A 282 -11.01 -21.53 -17.56
N GLU A 283 -11.50 -20.47 -16.93
CA GLU A 283 -11.16 -20.14 -15.53
C GLU A 283 -11.62 -21.22 -14.55
N PHE A 284 -12.80 -21.81 -14.81
CA PHE A 284 -13.31 -22.93 -14.03
C PHE A 284 -12.50 -24.21 -14.26
N ARG A 285 -12.05 -24.45 -15.50
CA ARG A 285 -11.17 -25.58 -15.82
C ARG A 285 -9.85 -25.47 -15.08
N ASP A 286 -9.27 -24.28 -14.99
CA ASP A 286 -8.04 -24.04 -14.24
C ASP A 286 -8.20 -24.35 -12.74
N LEU A 287 -9.29 -23.87 -12.14
CA LEU A 287 -9.65 -24.22 -10.75
C LEU A 287 -9.76 -25.73 -10.57
N HIS A 288 -10.51 -26.40 -11.44
CA HIS A 288 -10.73 -27.83 -11.34
C HIS A 288 -9.44 -28.65 -11.53
N ASN A 289 -8.55 -28.21 -12.44
CA ASN A 289 -7.25 -28.83 -12.66
C ASN A 289 -6.35 -28.68 -11.43
N ASP A 290 -6.27 -27.50 -10.83
CA ASP A 290 -5.52 -27.28 -9.59
C ASP A 290 -6.04 -28.18 -8.46
N VAL A 291 -7.37 -28.29 -8.28
CA VAL A 291 -7.98 -29.19 -7.29
C VAL A 291 -7.65 -30.65 -7.55
N LYS A 292 -7.64 -31.09 -8.83
CA LYS A 292 -7.24 -32.45 -9.20
C LYS A 292 -5.78 -32.72 -8.86
N CYS A 293 -4.87 -31.80 -9.20
CA CYS A 293 -3.45 -31.92 -8.91
C CYS A 293 -3.21 -32.00 -7.39
N LEU A 294 -3.88 -31.17 -6.59
CA LEU A 294 -3.78 -31.20 -5.13
C LEU A 294 -4.29 -32.52 -4.51
N LYS A 295 -5.28 -33.16 -5.13
CA LYS A 295 -5.77 -34.49 -4.71
C LYS A 295 -4.85 -35.62 -5.14
N ALA A 296 -4.26 -35.52 -6.34
CA ALA A 296 -3.34 -36.51 -6.90
C ALA A 296 -1.95 -36.50 -6.22
N GLY A 297 -1.50 -35.37 -5.70
CA GLY A 297 -0.25 -35.22 -4.94
C GLY A 297 -0.27 -35.76 -3.51
N LYS A 298 -1.32 -36.47 -3.08
CA LYS A 298 -1.42 -37.15 -1.77
C LYS A 298 -1.10 -38.65 -1.82
N SER A 299 -0.44 -39.12 -2.88
CA SER A 299 0.12 -40.47 -2.98
C SER A 299 1.53 -40.40 -3.54
N ASN A 300 2.48 -40.03 -2.69
CA ASN A 300 3.85 -40.56 -2.63
C ASN A 300 4.59 -39.83 -1.52
N ASP A 301 5.17 -40.62 -0.61
CA ASP A 301 6.09 -40.18 0.44
C ASP A 301 7.22 -39.35 -0.20
N ASP A 302 7.26 -38.07 0.15
CA ASP A 302 8.38 -37.11 0.12
C ASP A 302 7.79 -35.68 0.12
N ALA A 303 6.99 -35.36 1.14
CA ALA A 303 6.60 -33.99 1.41
C ALA A 303 7.75 -33.31 2.14
N PRO A 304 8.32 -32.18 1.64
CA PRO A 304 9.08 -31.32 2.52
C PRO A 304 8.12 -30.86 3.61
N SER A 305 8.42 -31.29 4.83
CA SER A 305 7.73 -30.96 6.06
C SER A 305 7.49 -29.45 6.13
N TYR A 306 6.23 -29.03 6.03
CA TYR A 306 5.74 -27.67 6.28
C TYR A 306 5.84 -27.30 7.79
N ASN A 307 6.93 -27.67 8.46
CA ASN A 307 7.23 -27.32 9.86
C ASN A 307 8.28 -26.19 10.00
N GLU A 308 8.68 -25.50 8.93
CA GLU A 308 9.58 -24.34 9.01
C GLU A 308 8.89 -23.00 8.69
N ILE A 309 7.58 -22.89 8.95
CA ILE A 309 6.91 -21.58 9.07
C ILE A 309 6.77 -21.16 10.54
N VAL A 310 7.20 -22.00 11.50
CA VAL A 310 7.15 -21.70 12.95
C VAL A 310 8.56 -21.48 13.56
N SER A 311 9.63 -21.42 12.76
CA SER A 311 10.96 -21.07 13.28
C SER A 311 11.32 -19.57 13.16
N ILE A 312 10.42 -18.75 12.59
CA ILE A 312 10.51 -17.27 12.61
C ILE A 312 9.19 -16.62 13.10
N PHE A 313 8.26 -17.38 13.67
CA PHE A 313 7.08 -16.85 14.37
C PHE A 313 6.88 -17.50 15.73
#